data_AF-A0A7W1N6N4-F1
#
_entry.id   AF-A0A7W1N6N4-F1
#
_cell.length_a   1.000
_cell.length_b   1.000
_cell.length_c   1.000
_cell.angle_alpha   90.00
_cell.angle_beta   90.00
_cell.angle_gamma   90.00
#
_symmetry.space_group_name_H-M   'P 1'
#
loop_
_entity.id
_entity.type
_entity.pdbx_description
1 polymer ?
#
loop_
_entity_poly.entity_id
_entity_poly.type
_entity_poly.pdbx_seq_one_letter_code
_entity_poly.pdbx_strand_id
1 'polypeptide(L)'
;MATPLTTELAAVADAVREHERFLVVTHENPDGDALGSMRAATLVLRALGKEAAMYLSGTAALPAEYRFLDLDGLTRELPADLEEQA
;
A
#
# COMPACT_ATOMS: atom_id res chain seq x y z
N MET A 1 -5.61 -20.15 23.93
CA MET A 1 -4.30 -19.58 23.53
C MET A 1 -4.46 -19.06 22.11
N ALA A 2 -4.05 -17.82 21.83
CA ALA A 2 -4.07 -17.28 20.46
C ALA A 2 -3.01 -18.01 19.61
N THR A 3 -3.28 -18.20 18.32
CA THR A 3 -2.30 -18.75 17.39
C THR A 3 -1.28 -17.67 17.02
N PRO A 4 -0.06 -18.05 16.55
CA PRO A 4 0.93 -17.08 16.08
C PRO A 4 0.35 -16.09 15.05
N LEU A 5 -0.48 -16.59 14.13
CA LEU A 5 -1.15 -15.77 13.12
C LEU A 5 -2.08 -14.70 13.73
N THR A 6 -2.84 -15.03 14.77
CA THR A 6 -3.70 -14.04 15.43
C THR A 6 -2.89 -12.94 16.10
N THR A 7 -1.72 -13.27 16.65
CA THR A 7 -0.81 -12.29 17.26
C THR A 7 -0.19 -11.37 16.22
N GLU A 8 0.25 -11.89 15.08
CA GLU A 8 0.78 -11.09 13.97
C GLU A 8 -0.27 -10.14 13.39
N LEU A 9 -1.50 -10.62 13.17
CA LEU A 9 -2.59 -9.78 12.70
C LEU A 9 -2.95 -8.67 13.69
N ALA A 10 -2.89 -8.94 14.99
CA ALA A 10 -3.11 -7.93 16.02
C ALA A 10 -2.02 -6.84 15.96
N ALA A 11 -0.75 -7.23 15.86
CA ALA A 11 0.36 -6.28 15.76
C ALA A 11 0.25 -5.39 14.53
N VAL A 12 -0.14 -5.95 13.37
CA VAL A 12 -0.39 -5.16 12.15
C VAL A 12 -1.56 -4.19 12.36
N ALA A 13 -2.66 -4.65 12.96
CA ALA A 13 -3.81 -3.80 13.23
C ALA A 13 -3.47 -2.65 14.19
N ASP A 14 -2.63 -2.90 15.19
CA ASP A 14 -2.16 -1.87 16.13
C ASP A 14 -1.27 -0.85 15.43
N ALA A 15 -0.30 -1.29 14.61
CA ALA A 15 0.51 -0.38 13.79
C ALA A 15 -0.35 0.49 12.86
N VAL A 16 -1.39 -0.08 12.24
CA VAL A 16 -2.32 0.69 11.40
C VAL A 16 -3.10 1.74 12.21
N ARG A 17 -3.43 1.46 13.47
CA ARG A 17 -4.11 2.44 14.34
C ARG A 17 -3.18 3.56 14.78
N GLU A 18 -1.94 3.23 15.12
CA GLU A 18 -0.96 4.14 15.72
C GLU A 18 -0.37 5.15 14.72
N HIS A 19 -0.28 4.80 13.43
CA HIS A 19 0.28 5.68 12.41
C HIS A 19 -0.80 6.39 11.59
N GLU A 20 -0.53 7.63 11.16
CA GLU A 20 -1.48 8.44 10.37
C GLU A 20 -1.18 8.42 8.87
N ARG A 21 0.06 8.14 8.48
CA ARG A 21 0.56 8.28 7.11
C ARG A 21 1.20 6.99 6.64
N PHE A 22 0.84 6.55 5.44
CA PHE A 22 1.24 5.27 4.88
C PHE A 22 1.69 5.41 3.43
N LEU A 23 2.81 4.78 3.11
CA LEU A 23 3.22 4.49 1.74
C LEU A 23 2.99 2.99 1.48
N VAL A 24 2.07 2.67 0.58
CA VAL A 24 1.77 1.29 0.20
C VAL A 24 2.59 0.95 -1.05
N VAL A 25 3.39 -0.10 -0.95
CA VAL A 25 4.36 -0.49 -1.98
C VAL A 25 4.18 -1.95 -2.41
N THR A 26 4.67 -2.28 -3.60
CA THR A 26 4.79 -3.66 -4.09
C THR A 26 6.06 -3.82 -4.94
N HIS A 27 6.32 -5.02 -5.46
CA HIS A 27 7.48 -5.30 -6.31
C HIS A 27 7.38 -4.68 -7.71
N GLU A 28 8.53 -4.46 -8.37
CA GLU A 28 8.66 -3.69 -9.63
C GLU A 28 7.85 -4.23 -10.82
N ASN A 29 7.69 -5.55 -10.93
CA ASN A 29 6.90 -6.21 -11.97
C ASN A 29 5.61 -6.79 -11.36
N PRO A 30 4.65 -5.96 -10.95
CA PRO A 30 3.49 -6.41 -10.20
C PRO A 30 2.55 -7.19 -11.11
N ASP A 31 1.95 -8.23 -10.55
CA ASP A 31 0.82 -8.92 -11.14
C ASP A 31 -0.50 -8.33 -10.64
N GLY A 32 -1.61 -8.97 -11.02
CA GLY A 32 -2.95 -8.52 -10.61
C GLY A 32 -3.17 -8.59 -9.11
N ASP A 33 -2.54 -9.56 -8.42
CA ASP A 33 -2.66 -9.70 -6.97
C ASP A 33 -1.92 -8.56 -6.26
N ALA A 34 -0.69 -8.27 -6.68
CA ALA A 34 0.10 -7.15 -6.19
C ALA A 34 -0.61 -5.80 -6.35
N LEU A 35 -1.12 -5.51 -7.55
CA LEU A 35 -1.84 -4.25 -7.81
C LEU A 35 -3.17 -4.18 -7.08
N GLY A 36 -3.92 -5.28 -7.07
CA GLY A 36 -5.21 -5.37 -6.39
C GLY A 36 -5.09 -5.20 -4.88
N SER A 37 -4.12 -5.90 -4.27
CA SER A 37 -3.82 -5.82 -2.83
C SER A 37 -3.34 -4.43 -2.42
N MET A 38 -2.42 -3.83 -3.19
CA MET A 38 -1.96 -2.46 -2.96
C MET A 38 -3.12 -1.46 -2.98
N ARG A 39 -4.01 -1.57 -3.98
CA ARG A 39 -5.20 -0.71 -4.10
C ARG A 39 -6.17 -0.95 -2.95
N ALA A 40 -6.48 -2.20 -2.63
CA ALA A 40 -7.41 -2.56 -1.56
C ALA A 40 -6.92 -2.05 -0.19
N ALA A 41 -5.65 -2.25 0.13
CA ALA A 41 -5.04 -1.74 1.35
C ALA A 41 -5.12 -0.20 1.43
N THR A 42 -4.80 0.47 0.33
CA THR A 42 -4.89 1.94 0.25
C THR A 42 -6.32 2.44 0.48
N LEU A 43 -7.32 1.79 -0.11
CA LEU A 43 -8.72 2.14 0.09
C LEU A 43 -9.17 1.94 1.53
N VAL A 44 -8.76 0.84 2.16
CA VAL A 44 -9.07 0.57 3.58
C VAL A 44 -8.42 1.61 4.48
N LEU A 45 -7.14 1.93 4.28
CA LEU A 45 -6.44 2.96 5.07
C LEU A 45 -7.13 4.33 4.94
N ARG A 46 -7.47 4.75 3.72
CA ARG A 46 -8.22 6.00 3.48
C ARG A 46 -9.59 5.98 4.13
N ALA A 47 -10.31 4.86 4.08
CA ALA A 47 -11.61 4.70 4.73
C ALA A 47 -11.52 4.78 6.27
N LEU A 48 -10.37 4.43 6.84
CA LEU A 48 -10.05 4.58 8.27
C LEU A 48 -9.59 6.00 8.63
N GLY A 49 -9.57 6.95 7.68
CA GLY A 49 -9.15 8.33 7.89
C GLY A 49 -7.65 8.57 7.79
N LYS A 50 -6.87 7.57 7.34
CA LYS A 50 -5.42 7.67 7.22
C LYS A 50 -5.01 8.31 5.89
N GLU A 51 -3.87 8.99 5.87
CA GLU A 51 -3.23 9.44 4.64
C GLU A 51 -2.48 8.28 4.00
N ALA A 52 -2.90 7.81 2.82
CA ALA A 52 -2.26 6.70 2.13
C ALA A 52 -1.99 7.01 0.65
N ALA A 53 -0.75 6.75 0.23
CA ALA A 53 -0.30 6.85 -1.16
C ALA A 53 0.20 5.49 -1.66
N MET A 54 0.01 5.22 -2.96
CA MET A 54 0.56 4.03 -3.62
C MET A 54 1.86 4.39 -4.33
N TYR A 55 2.90 3.60 -4.14
CA TYR A 55 4.16 3.74 -4.85
C TYR A 55 4.56 2.43 -5.52
N LEU A 56 4.92 2.52 -6.79
CA LEU A 56 5.47 1.41 -7.56
C LEU A 56 6.82 1.83 -8.11
N SER A 57 7.85 1.03 -7.81
CA SER A 57 9.19 1.28 -8.36
C SER A 57 9.28 0.94 -9.84
N GLY A 58 10.32 1.44 -10.49
CA GLY A 58 10.62 1.17 -11.89
C GLY A 58 9.83 2.03 -12.87
N THR A 59 10.14 1.87 -14.15
CA THR A 59 9.62 2.72 -15.25
C THR A 59 8.77 1.95 -16.26
N ALA A 60 8.66 0.63 -16.12
CA ALA A 60 7.87 -0.21 -17.00
C ALA A 60 6.38 0.19 -16.94
N ALA A 61 5.78 0.34 -18.12
CA ALA A 61 4.35 0.58 -18.23
C ALA A 61 3.57 -0.64 -17.71
N LEU A 62 2.46 -0.39 -17.02
CA LEU A 62 1.59 -1.47 -16.58
C LEU A 62 0.93 -2.14 -17.81
N PRO A 63 0.85 -3.48 -17.84
CA PRO A 63 0.10 -4.20 -18.87
C PRO A 63 -1.35 -3.69 -19.02
N ALA A 64 -1.86 -3.71 -20.25
CA ALA A 64 -3.15 -3.09 -20.58
C ALA A 64 -4.34 -3.77 -19.87
N GLU A 65 -4.20 -5.05 -19.54
CA GLU A 65 -5.16 -5.85 -18.77
C GLU A 65 -5.39 -5.31 -17.36
N TYR A 66 -4.50 -4.48 -16.80
CA TYR A 66 -4.70 -3.87 -15.48
C TYR A 66 -5.35 -2.48 -15.53
N ARG A 67 -5.67 -1.95 -16.72
CA ARG A 67 -6.29 -0.62 -16.86
C ARG A 67 -7.67 -0.49 -16.20
N PHE A 68 -8.34 -1.61 -15.93
CA PHE A 68 -9.61 -1.60 -15.18
C PHE A 68 -9.39 -1.35 -13.68
N LEU A 69 -8.18 -1.60 -13.17
CA LEU A 69 -7.81 -1.21 -11.82
C LEU A 69 -7.56 0.29 -11.86
N ASP A 70 -8.53 1.03 -11.35
CA ASP A 70 -8.41 2.46 -11.10
C ASP A 70 -7.31 2.70 -10.05
N LEU A 71 -6.09 2.95 -10.52
CA LEU A 71 -4.90 3.14 -9.68
C LEU A 71 -4.65 4.64 -9.43
N ASP A 72 -5.71 5.42 -9.24
CA ASP A 72 -5.62 6.85 -8.94
C ASP A 72 -4.73 7.14 -7.72
N GLY A 73 -3.73 7.99 -7.94
CA GLY A 73 -2.72 8.34 -6.94
C GLY A 73 -1.54 7.36 -6.86
N LEU A 74 -1.41 6.41 -7.79
CA LEU A 74 -0.17 5.64 -7.96
C LEU A 74 0.95 6.56 -8.47
N THR A 75 2.03 6.65 -7.73
CA THR A 75 3.24 7.39 -8.10
C THR A 75 4.41 6.45 -8.40
N ARG A 76 5.31 6.90 -9.28
CA ARG A 76 6.64 6.30 -9.52
C ARG A 76 7.77 7.10 -8.85
N GLU A 77 7.41 8.19 -8.20
CA GLU A 77 8.30 9.06 -7.46
C GLU A 77 8.00 8.93 -5.96
N LEU A 78 9.06 8.77 -5.18
CA LEU A 78 9.00 8.73 -3.73
C LEU A 78 8.55 10.10 -3.18
N PRO A 79 7.65 10.14 -2.18
CA PRO A 79 7.31 11.39 -1.49
C PRO A 79 8.57 12.09 -0.94
N ALA A 80 8.63 13.41 -1.10
CA ALA A 80 9.80 14.21 -0.72
C ALA A 80 10.13 14.17 0.78
N ASP A 81 9.15 13.85 1.60
CA ASP A 81 9.20 13.83 3.06
C ASP A 81 9.47 12.42 3.64
N LEU A 82 9.81 11.45 2.79
CA LEU A 82 10.08 10.07 3.24
C LEU A 82 11.20 9.95 4.27
N GLU A 83 12.22 10.80 4.17
CA GLU A 83 13.38 10.77 5.07
C GLU A 83 13.10 11.46 6.43
N GLU A 84 12.01 12.23 6.54
CA GLU A 84 11.69 13.01 7.75
C GLU A 84 11.04 12.18 8.87
N GLN A 85 10.77 10.89 8.63
CA GLN A 85 9.99 10.01 9.51
C GLN A 85 10.71 8.69 9.87
N ALA A 86 12.01 8.58 9.60
CA ALA A 86 12.83 7.39 9.90
C ALA A 86 13.43 7.38 11.32
#